data_AF-A0A6N2EEJ6-F1
#
_entry.id   AF-A0A6N2EEJ6-F1
#
_cell.length_a   1.000
_cell.length_b   1.000
_cell.length_c   1.000
_cell.angle_alpha   90.00
_cell.angle_beta   90.00
_cell.angle_gamma   90.00
#
_symmetry.space_group_name_H-M   'P 1'
#
loop_
_entity.id
_entity.type
_entity.pdbx_description
1 polymer ?
#
loop_
_entity_poly.entity_id
_entity_poly.type
_entity_poly.pdbx_seq_one_letter_code
_entity_poly.pdbx_strand_id
1 'polypeptide(L)'
;PTRKHIRGLPEYPLPSLEDVRDSALYMAKIANPRCTVVGVSINSSGMSEAEAVAYLSEVEQRMQLPCIDPFRYGADRLVDALQQYQTTRI
;
A
#
# COMPACT_ATOMS: atom_id res chain seq x y z
N PRO A 1 0.50 -7.01 -8.97
CA PRO A 1 -0.90 -6.56 -8.77
C PRO A 1 -1.79 -6.75 -10.03
N THR A 2 -1.76 -7.93 -10.65
CA THR A 2 -2.40 -8.19 -11.96
C THR A 2 -3.78 -8.84 -11.86
N ARG A 3 -4.23 -9.16 -10.64
CA ARG A 3 -5.50 -9.82 -10.37
C ARG A 3 -6.65 -8.82 -10.51
N LYS A 4 -7.74 -9.20 -11.17
CA LYS A 4 -8.92 -8.34 -11.41
C LYS A 4 -10.06 -8.54 -10.41
N HIS A 5 -10.13 -9.72 -9.79
CA HIS A 5 -11.23 -10.12 -8.90
C HIS A 5 -10.71 -10.75 -7.61
N ILE A 6 -11.57 -10.88 -6.60
CA ILE A 6 -11.24 -11.58 -5.35
C ILE A 6 -10.90 -13.05 -5.66
N ARG A 7 -9.85 -13.58 -5.02
CA ARG A 7 -9.41 -14.96 -5.26
C ARG A 7 -10.56 -15.92 -4.90
N GLY A 8 -10.97 -16.76 -5.85
CA GLY A 8 -12.09 -17.69 -5.68
C GLY A 8 -13.47 -17.08 -5.93
N LEU A 9 -13.57 -15.79 -6.25
CA LEU A 9 -14.82 -15.06 -6.44
C LEU A 9 -14.75 -14.22 -7.73
N PRO A 10 -15.01 -14.83 -8.91
CA PRO A 10 -14.76 -14.18 -10.22
C PRO A 10 -15.69 -13.00 -10.50
N GLU A 11 -16.89 -12.97 -9.92
CA GLU A 11 -17.86 -11.87 -10.09
C GLU A 11 -17.56 -10.66 -9.20
N TYR A 12 -16.60 -10.77 -8.29
CA TYR A 12 -16.30 -9.73 -7.30
C TYR A 12 -15.02 -9.01 -7.68
N PRO A 13 -15.10 -7.80 -8.29
CA PRO A 13 -13.91 -7.03 -8.64
C PRO A 13 -13.10 -6.69 -7.39
N LEU A 14 -11.81 -6.43 -7.60
CA LEU A 14 -11.00 -5.88 -6.52
C LEU A 14 -11.47 -4.46 -6.16
N PRO A 15 -11.58 -4.12 -4.86
CA PRO A 15 -11.72 -2.74 -4.44
C PRO A 15 -10.49 -1.92 -4.84
N SER A 16 -10.65 -0.59 -4.90
CA SER A 16 -9.52 0.32 -5.08
C SER A 16 -8.59 0.27 -3.85
N LEU A 17 -7.36 0.79 -3.99
CA LEU A 17 -6.44 0.86 -2.84
C LEU A 17 -6.95 1.85 -1.79
N GLU A 18 -7.65 2.88 -2.25
CA GLU A 18 -8.30 3.92 -1.47
C GLU A 18 -9.43 3.34 -0.63
N ASP A 19 -10.32 2.53 -1.24
CA ASP A 19 -11.40 1.85 -0.51
C ASP A 19 -10.84 0.91 0.56
N VAL A 20 -9.77 0.17 0.24
CA VAL A 20 -9.11 -0.73 1.20
C VAL A 20 -8.48 0.07 2.34
N ARG A 21 -7.75 1.15 2.03
CA ARG A 21 -7.13 2.05 3.01
C ARG A 21 -8.18 2.60 3.97
N ASP A 22 -9.26 3.17 3.44
CA ASP A 22 -10.25 3.88 4.23
C ASP A 22 -11.07 2.91 5.09
N SER A 23 -11.45 1.76 4.53
CA SER A 23 -12.16 0.71 5.27
C SER A 23 -11.32 0.12 6.40
N ALA A 24 -10.05 -0.21 6.13
CA ALA A 24 -9.15 -0.77 7.13
C ALA A 24 -8.82 0.25 8.23
N LEU A 25 -8.57 1.52 7.84
CA LEU A 25 -8.25 2.59 8.79
C LEU A 25 -9.44 2.90 9.71
N TYR A 26 -10.66 2.93 9.17
CA TYR A 26 -11.87 3.09 9.97
C TYR A 26 -11.94 2.03 11.09
N MET A 27 -11.78 0.75 10.73
CA MET A 27 -11.82 -0.35 11.69
C MET A 27 -10.66 -0.29 12.70
N ALA A 28 -9.44 0.00 12.24
CA ALA A 28 -8.27 0.09 13.09
C ALA A 28 -8.38 1.22 14.13
N LYS A 29 -9.05 2.32 13.78
CA LYS A 29 -9.26 3.46 14.68
C LYS A 29 -10.19 3.19 15.86
N ILE A 30 -11.00 2.13 15.79
CA ILE A 30 -11.82 1.68 16.92
C ILE A 30 -10.93 1.23 18.09
N ALA A 31 -9.87 0.47 17.81
CA ALA A 31 -8.93 0.00 18.82
C ALA A 31 -7.82 1.02 19.13
N ASN A 32 -7.44 1.85 18.15
CA ASN A 32 -6.42 2.88 18.30
C ASN A 32 -6.79 4.13 17.50
N PRO A 33 -7.38 5.16 18.13
CA PRO A 33 -7.78 6.40 17.44
C PRO A 33 -6.65 7.09 16.68
N ARG A 34 -5.40 6.82 17.07
CA ARG A 34 -4.19 7.34 16.43
C ARG A 34 -3.67 6.42 15.32
N CYS A 35 -4.36 5.38 14.87
CA CYS A 35 -3.88 4.55 13.76
C CYS A 35 -3.78 5.42 12.47
N THR A 36 -2.75 5.16 11.66
CA THR A 36 -2.57 5.76 10.33
C THR A 36 -2.01 4.74 9.35
N VAL A 37 -2.18 4.99 8.06
CA VAL A 37 -1.48 4.26 7.00
C VAL A 37 -0.20 5.03 6.65
N VAL A 38 0.94 4.34 6.67
CA VAL A 38 2.27 4.96 6.48
C VAL A 38 2.89 4.68 5.11
N GLY A 39 2.33 3.74 4.35
CA GLY A 39 2.88 3.34 3.06
C GLY A 39 2.09 2.22 2.40
N VAL A 40 2.44 1.91 1.16
CA VAL A 40 1.82 0.87 0.33
C VAL A 40 2.89 -0.13 -0.13
N SER A 41 2.71 -1.39 0.24
CA SER A 41 3.54 -2.50 -0.25
C SER A 41 2.85 -3.19 -1.42
N ILE A 42 3.54 -3.32 -2.55
CA ILE A 42 3.00 -3.91 -3.77
C ILE A 42 3.84 -5.10 -4.19
N ASN A 43 3.18 -6.22 -4.48
CA ASN A 43 3.82 -7.34 -5.16
C ASN A 43 3.79 -7.10 -6.68
N SER A 44 4.97 -6.85 -7.25
CA SER A 44 5.24 -6.64 -8.68
C SER A 44 5.92 -7.83 -9.37
N SER A 45 5.88 -9.03 -8.78
CA SER A 45 6.58 -10.21 -9.31
C SER A 45 6.15 -10.61 -10.73
N GLY A 46 4.91 -10.29 -11.11
CA GLY A 46 4.36 -10.53 -12.44
C GLY A 46 4.53 -9.37 -13.44
N MET A 47 5.38 -8.38 -13.12
CA MET A 47 5.66 -7.22 -13.97
C MET A 47 7.13 -7.20 -14.39
N SER A 48 7.42 -6.64 -15.56
CA SER A 48 8.78 -6.25 -15.92
C SER A 48 9.29 -5.12 -15.01
N GLU A 49 10.60 -4.88 -15.02
CA GLU A 49 11.21 -3.79 -14.24
C GLU A 49 10.58 -2.43 -14.57
N ALA A 50 10.45 -2.11 -15.87
CA ALA A 50 9.88 -0.84 -16.32
C ALA A 50 8.41 -0.67 -15.90
N GLU A 51 7.60 -1.72 -16.03
CA GLU A 51 6.20 -1.70 -15.57
C GLU A 51 6.10 -1.56 -14.06
N ALA A 52 6.96 -2.24 -13.30
CA ALA A 52 6.98 -2.15 -11.84
C ALA A 52 7.32 -0.74 -11.38
N VAL A 53 8.36 -0.12 -11.94
CA VAL A 53 8.75 1.27 -11.62
C VAL A 53 7.63 2.25 -11.96
N ALA A 54 7.05 2.15 -13.15
CA ALA A 54 5.97 3.03 -13.58
C ALA A 54 4.74 2.90 -12.66
N TYR A 55 4.33 1.66 -12.35
CA TYR A 55 3.17 1.39 -11.52
C TYR A 55 3.38 1.83 -10.06
N LEU A 56 4.55 1.59 -9.47
CA LEU A 56 4.88 2.06 -8.13
C LEU A 56 4.84 3.59 -8.05
N SER A 57 5.39 4.29 -9.05
CA SER A 57 5.36 5.74 -9.12
C SER A 57 3.93 6.29 -9.25
N GLU A 58 3.11 5.68 -10.11
CA GLU A 58 1.69 6.03 -10.26
C GLU A 58 0.94 5.87 -8.94
N VAL A 59 1.11 4.73 -8.25
CA VAL A 59 0.43 4.47 -6.98
C VAL A 59 0.93 5.41 -5.88
N GLU A 60 2.23 5.69 -5.80
CA GLU A 60 2.80 6.64 -4.86
C GLU A 60 2.20 8.04 -5.05
N GLN A 61 2.10 8.52 -6.30
CA GLN A 61 1.47 9.79 -6.63
C GLN A 61 -0.02 9.80 -6.30
N ARG A 62 -0.74 8.72 -6.62
CA ARG A 62 -2.19 8.64 -6.38
C ARG A 62 -2.53 8.54 -4.89
N MET A 63 -1.77 7.75 -4.14
CA MET A 63 -2.01 7.51 -2.72
C MET A 63 -1.40 8.57 -1.81
N GLN A 64 -0.46 9.38 -2.33
CA GLN A 64 0.33 10.35 -1.55
C GLN A 64 1.02 9.68 -0.35
N LEU A 65 1.50 8.46 -0.56
CA LEU A 65 2.12 7.60 0.44
C LEU A 65 3.32 6.89 -0.18
N PRO A 66 4.41 6.67 0.57
CA PRO A 66 5.53 5.85 0.11
C PRO A 66 5.04 4.51 -0.44
N CYS A 67 5.40 4.21 -1.69
CA CYS A 67 5.03 2.97 -2.34
C CYS A 67 6.29 2.22 -2.81
N ILE A 68 6.36 0.93 -2.51
CA ILE A 68 7.50 0.09 -2.92
C ILE A 68 7.06 -1.37 -3.08
N ASP A 69 7.83 -2.13 -3.85
CA ASP A 69 7.86 -3.58 -3.76
C ASP A 69 9.05 -3.99 -2.88
N PRO A 70 8.83 -4.40 -1.62
CA PRO A 70 9.91 -4.74 -0.72
C PRO A 70 10.73 -5.96 -1.16
N PHE A 71 10.15 -6.87 -1.94
CA PHE A 71 10.86 -8.04 -2.45
C PHE A 71 11.81 -7.67 -3.59
N ARG A 72 11.47 -6.65 -4.39
CA ARG A 72 12.30 -6.20 -5.50
C ARG A 72 13.34 -5.17 -5.09
N TYR A 73 12.98 -4.23 -4.20
CA TYR A 73 13.79 -3.04 -3.91
C TYR A 73 14.19 -2.86 -2.44
N GLY A 74 13.78 -3.78 -1.56
CA GLY A 74 13.97 -3.65 -0.11
C GLY A 74 12.89 -2.79 0.56
N ALA A 75 12.84 -2.87 1.89
CA ALA A 75 11.76 -2.29 2.70
C ALA A 75 12.08 -0.91 3.30
N ASP A 76 13.29 -0.38 3.07
CA ASP A 76 13.84 0.79 3.78
C ASP A 76 12.88 1.98 3.75
N ARG A 77 12.31 2.31 2.57
CA ARG A 77 11.34 3.41 2.42
C ARG A 77 10.10 3.28 3.32
N LEU A 78 9.63 2.05 3.56
CA LEU A 78 8.49 1.81 4.45
C LEU A 78 8.90 1.90 5.92
N VAL A 79 10.13 1.48 6.26
CA VAL A 79 10.69 1.60 7.60
C VAL A 79 10.92 3.07 7.95
N ASP A 80 11.47 3.87 7.03
CA ASP A 80 11.66 5.30 7.21
C ASP A 80 10.32 6.02 7.46
N ALA A 81 9.29 5.68 6.67
CA ALA A 81 7.95 6.24 6.86
C ALA A 81 7.36 5.89 8.23
N LEU A 82 7.59 4.65 8.70
CA LEU A 82 7.16 4.22 10.03
C LEU A 82 7.92 4.97 11.14
N GLN A 83 9.23 5.16 11.00
CA GLN A 83 10.05 5.90 11.97
C GLN A 83 9.64 7.36 12.05
N GLN A 84 9.50 8.05 10.91
CA GLN A 84 9.03 9.45 10.85
C GLN A 84 7.69 9.63 11.55
N TYR A 85 6.79 8.67 11.34
CA TYR A 85 5.50 8.65 12.02
C TYR A 85 5.62 8.48 13.54
N GLN A 86 6.54 7.64 14.02
CA GLN A 86 6.80 7.48 15.45
C GLN A 86 7.47 8.72 16.07
N THR A 87 8.38 9.39 15.37
CA THR A 87 9.03 10.61 15.84
C THR A 87 8.05 11.76 15.99
N THR A 88 7.08 11.89 15.07
CA THR A 88 6.03 12.92 15.14
C THR A 88 5.02 12.69 16.29
N ARG A 89 5.13 11.56 17.02
CA ARG A 89 4.26 11.18 18.14
C ARG A 89 4.85 11.46 19.53
N ILE A 90 6.10 11.92 19.62
CA ILE A 90 6.75 12.37 20.87
C ILE A 90 6.49 13.86 21.05
#